data_AF-A0A268U7J7-F1
#
_entry.id   AF-A0A268U7J7-F1
#
_cell.length_a   1.000
_cell.length_b   1.000
_cell.length_c   1.000
_cell.angle_alpha   90.00
_cell.angle_beta   90.00
_cell.angle_gamma   90.00
#
_symmetry.space_group_name_H-M   'P 1'
#
loop_
_entity.id
_entity.type
_entity.pdbx_description
1 polymer ?
#
loop_
_entity_poly.entity_id
_entity_poly.type
_entity_poly.pdbx_seq_one_letter_code
_entity_poly.pdbx_strand_id
1 'polypeptide(L)'
;MIQCTKENKGETMEILPYRLTDEMYKAIDTRFKEKRDRDIVVFCLEEILGTESQMVIDTVNRKISGIIYEVSSELKKEFATKSDLGLVRAVLEKQIAEVKTEIEKRFAEVKVDVEKVKTELKQDIVDFKVDVEKQFTEVKVDIQKVRTEIADVKTELKQDIADVRTELKQDIAKVGTELRQAIKETISQSFDDKIKSFKYSIIGWFVGIAIAAIGAIGTIIKMF
;
A
#
# COMPACT_ATOMS: atom_id res chain seq x y z
N MET A 1 -33.72 47.56 -6.82
CA MET A 1 -34.13 48.98 -6.86
C MET A 1 -34.88 49.26 -5.58
N ILE A 2 -34.27 49.98 -4.63
CA ILE A 2 -34.96 50.48 -3.45
C ILE A 2 -35.43 51.87 -3.84
N GLN A 3 -36.73 52.02 -4.08
CA GLN A 3 -37.34 53.33 -4.25
C GLN A 3 -37.28 54.05 -2.90
N CYS A 4 -36.29 54.92 -2.75
CA CYS A 4 -36.34 55.99 -1.75
C CYS A 4 -37.25 57.09 -2.28
N THR A 5 -38.56 56.97 -2.02
CA THR A 5 -39.49 58.10 -2.11
C THR A 5 -40.22 58.22 -0.79
N LYS A 6 -39.50 58.77 0.20
CA LYS A 6 -40.15 59.56 1.24
C LYS A 6 -39.79 61.01 0.96
N GLU A 7 -40.59 61.63 0.10
CA GLU A 7 -40.85 63.07 0.25
C GLU A 7 -41.57 63.24 1.60
N ASN A 8 -40.80 63.28 2.69
CA ASN A 8 -41.28 63.95 3.89
C ASN A 8 -41.15 65.43 3.58
N LYS A 9 -42.12 65.97 2.83
CA LYS A 9 -42.37 67.41 2.81
C LYS A 9 -42.60 67.75 4.28
N GLY A 10 -41.59 68.37 4.89
CA GLY A 10 -41.72 68.87 6.26
C GLY A 10 -43.01 69.63 6.32
N GLU A 11 -43.94 69.18 7.15
CA GLU A 11 -45.09 69.97 7.53
C GLU A 11 -44.51 71.28 8.04
N THR A 12 -44.63 72.34 7.26
CA THR A 12 -44.34 73.69 7.73
C THR A 12 -45.37 73.95 8.80
N MET A 13 -44.94 73.85 10.06
CA MET A 13 -45.76 74.16 11.22
C MET A 13 -46.34 75.56 10.98
N GLU A 14 -47.66 75.64 10.78
CA GLU A 14 -48.33 76.90 10.47
C GLU A 14 -48.22 77.80 11.71
N ILE A 15 -47.38 78.82 11.63
CA ILE A 15 -47.03 79.65 12.80
C ILE A 15 -48.19 80.61 13.03
N LEU A 16 -49.02 80.27 14.01
CA LEU A 16 -50.10 81.14 14.46
C LEU A 16 -49.51 82.46 14.97
N PRO A 17 -50.14 83.62 14.67
CA PRO A 17 -49.67 84.90 15.12
C PRO A 17 -49.58 84.93 16.65
N TYR A 18 -48.48 85.48 17.16
CA TYR A 18 -48.22 85.55 18.60
C TYR A 18 -49.34 86.32 19.29
N ARG A 19 -49.91 85.73 20.35
CA ARG A 19 -50.93 86.38 21.17
C ARG A 19 -50.39 86.65 22.55
N LEU A 20 -50.69 87.84 23.07
CA LEU A 20 -50.40 88.13 24.47
C LEU A 20 -51.18 87.17 25.37
N THR A 21 -50.64 86.90 26.56
CA THR A 21 -51.39 86.12 27.55
C THR A 21 -52.56 86.93 28.09
N ASP A 22 -53.60 86.25 28.57
CA ASP A 22 -54.77 86.90 29.19
C ASP A 22 -54.36 87.86 30.33
N GLU A 23 -53.27 87.58 31.03
CA GLU A 23 -52.71 88.43 32.08
C GLU A 23 -52.13 89.74 31.53
N MET A 24 -51.41 89.68 30.41
CA MET A 24 -50.87 90.85 29.72
C MET A 24 -51.99 91.72 29.15
N TYR A 25 -53.01 91.11 28.56
CA TYR A 25 -54.21 91.83 28.09
C TYR A 25 -54.89 92.58 29.25
N LYS A 26 -55.14 91.92 30.40
CA LYS A 26 -55.72 92.55 31.59
C LYS A 26 -54.86 93.69 32.16
N ALA A 27 -53.53 93.53 32.14
CA ALA A 27 -52.60 94.57 32.61
C ALA A 27 -52.66 95.84 31.73
N ILE A 28 -52.74 95.66 30.41
CA ILE A 28 -52.89 96.76 29.43
C ILE A 28 -54.24 97.46 29.62
N ASP A 29 -55.33 96.68 29.78
CA ASP A 29 -56.68 97.19 30.08
C ASP A 29 -56.73 98.05 31.34
N THR A 30 -55.97 97.69 32.37
CA THR A 30 -55.92 98.43 33.63
C THR A 30 -55.12 99.73 33.53
N ARG A 31 -54.10 99.80 32.66
CA ARG A 31 -53.16 100.93 32.59
C ARG A 31 -53.58 102.00 31.57
N PHE A 32 -54.21 101.60 30.46
CA PHE A 32 -54.58 102.50 29.37
C PHE A 32 -56.11 102.58 29.26
N LYS A 33 -56.68 103.74 29.58
CA LYS A 33 -58.15 103.93 29.64
C LYS A 33 -58.78 104.07 28.25
N GLU A 34 -58.07 104.68 27.31
CA GLU A 34 -58.53 104.84 25.92
C GLU A 34 -58.34 103.54 25.14
N LYS A 35 -59.38 103.11 24.41
CA LYS A 35 -59.33 101.90 23.58
C LYS A 35 -58.19 101.96 22.55
N ARG A 36 -57.97 103.15 21.97
CA ARG A 36 -56.94 103.36 20.95
C ARG A 36 -55.54 103.05 21.48
N ASP A 37 -55.20 103.53 22.67
CA ASP A 37 -53.88 103.30 23.26
C ASP A 37 -53.66 101.82 23.59
N ARG A 38 -54.71 101.11 24.02
CA ARG A 38 -54.66 99.66 24.23
C ARG A 38 -54.42 98.90 22.95
N ASP A 39 -55.20 99.20 21.92
CA ASP A 39 -55.08 98.55 20.61
C ASP A 39 -53.67 98.76 20.03
N ILE A 40 -53.11 99.97 20.17
CA ILE A 40 -51.74 100.28 19.73
C ILE A 40 -50.69 99.49 20.54
N VAL A 41 -50.79 99.48 21.87
CA VAL A 41 -49.82 98.78 22.73
C VAL A 41 -49.88 97.27 22.52
N VAL A 42 -51.09 96.69 22.42
CA VAL A 42 -51.28 95.27 22.11
C VAL A 42 -50.65 94.95 20.75
N PHE A 43 -50.99 95.72 19.71
CA PHE A 43 -50.46 95.51 18.38
C PHE A 43 -48.92 95.56 18.37
N CYS A 44 -48.31 96.58 18.97
CA CYS A 44 -46.85 96.70 19.02
C CYS A 44 -46.20 95.54 19.78
N LEU A 45 -46.77 95.09 20.89
CA LEU A 45 -46.21 93.98 21.67
C LEU A 45 -46.36 92.63 20.96
N GLU A 46 -47.50 92.36 20.32
CA GLU A 46 -47.70 91.15 19.54
C GLU A 46 -46.77 91.09 18.31
N GLU A 47 -46.57 92.21 17.64
CA GLU A 47 -45.65 92.30 16.48
C GLU A 47 -44.19 92.06 16.91
N ILE A 48 -43.74 92.69 18.01
CA ILE A 48 -42.38 92.53 18.52
C ILE A 48 -42.15 91.10 19.00
N LEU A 49 -43.02 90.57 19.87
CA LEU A 49 -42.88 89.23 20.43
C LEU A 49 -43.07 88.13 19.38
N GLY A 50 -43.92 88.36 18.38
CA GLY A 50 -44.06 87.50 17.21
C GLY A 50 -42.77 87.44 16.40
N THR A 51 -42.15 88.60 16.13
CA THR A 51 -40.87 88.68 15.42
C THR A 51 -39.75 87.97 16.17
N GLU A 52 -39.63 88.19 17.49
CA GLU A 52 -38.62 87.52 18.32
C GLU A 52 -38.83 86.01 18.39
N SER A 53 -40.08 85.56 18.57
CA SER A 53 -40.43 84.13 18.58
C SER A 53 -40.09 83.47 17.24
N GLN A 54 -40.38 84.13 16.13
CA GLN A 54 -40.04 83.65 14.79
C GLN A 54 -38.52 83.52 14.61
N MET A 55 -37.75 84.51 15.07
CA MET A 55 -36.28 84.47 15.00
C MET A 55 -35.69 83.28 15.76
N VAL A 56 -36.24 82.96 16.94
CA VAL A 56 -35.84 81.79 17.73
C VAL A 56 -36.19 80.49 16.98
N ILE A 57 -37.41 80.37 16.48
CA ILE A 57 -37.87 79.20 15.71
C ILE A 57 -36.96 78.98 14.50
N ASP A 58 -36.68 80.02 13.71
CA ASP A 58 -35.83 79.96 12.53
C ASP A 58 -34.39 79.54 12.89
N THR A 59 -33.87 80.08 13.99
CA THR A 59 -32.53 79.74 14.48
C THR A 59 -32.43 78.28 14.91
N VAL A 60 -33.44 77.79 15.66
CA VAL A 60 -33.50 76.40 16.10
C VAL A 60 -33.65 75.46 14.91
N ASN A 61 -34.56 75.77 13.97
CA ASN A 61 -34.76 74.97 12.76
C ASN A 61 -33.50 74.88 11.90
N ARG A 62 -32.75 75.98 11.78
CA ARG A 62 -31.45 75.99 11.10
C ARG A 62 -30.43 75.08 11.80
N LYS A 63 -30.34 75.15 13.12
CA LYS A 63 -29.43 74.29 13.91
C LYS A 63 -29.81 72.81 13.80
N ILE A 64 -31.10 72.48 13.92
CA ILE A 64 -31.62 71.12 13.75
C ILE A 64 -31.28 70.60 12.36
N SER A 65 -31.51 71.39 11.31
CA SER A 65 -31.16 71.03 9.94
C SER A 65 -29.66 70.75 9.78
N GLY A 66 -28.81 71.56 10.41
CA GLY A 66 -27.36 71.33 10.45
C GLY A 66 -26.96 70.03 11.14
N ILE A 67 -27.50 69.77 12.34
CA ILE A 67 -27.26 68.53 13.10
C ILE A 67 -27.73 67.31 12.29
N ILE A 68 -28.92 67.37 11.68
CA ILE A 68 -29.43 66.29 10.83
C ILE A 68 -28.48 66.02 9.67
N TYR A 69 -27.99 67.08 9.02
CA TYR A 69 -27.04 66.94 7.92
C TYR A 69 -25.73 66.29 8.37
N GLU A 70 -25.13 66.79 9.45
CA GLU A 70 -23.86 66.29 9.98
C GLU A 70 -23.97 64.83 10.42
N VAL A 71 -24.98 64.49 11.22
CA VAL A 71 -25.25 63.10 11.63
C VAL A 71 -25.48 62.20 10.43
N SER A 72 -26.25 62.65 9.44
CA SER A 72 -26.50 61.87 8.22
C SER A 72 -25.23 61.68 7.39
N SER A 73 -24.33 62.67 7.41
CA SER A 73 -23.05 62.63 6.70
C SER A 73 -22.08 61.65 7.36
N GLU A 74 -21.91 61.74 8.68
CA GLU A 74 -21.02 60.83 9.41
C GLU A 74 -21.51 59.40 9.35
N LEU A 75 -22.81 59.17 9.55
CA LEU A 75 -23.38 57.82 9.50
C LEU A 75 -23.18 57.15 8.13
N LYS A 76 -23.20 57.91 7.03
CA LYS A 76 -22.92 57.37 5.68
C LYS A 76 -21.49 56.89 5.49
N LYS A 77 -20.52 57.40 6.25
CA LYS A 77 -19.11 56.98 6.15
C LYS A 77 -18.85 55.63 6.82
N GLU A 78 -19.62 55.31 7.86
CA GLU A 78 -19.47 54.07 8.63
C GLU A 78 -20.05 52.83 7.93
N PHE A 79 -21.01 53.02 7.01
CA PHE A 79 -21.62 51.91 6.29
C PHE A 79 -20.83 51.51 5.06
N ALA A 80 -20.59 50.20 4.91
CA ALA A 80 -20.07 49.62 3.68
C ALA A 80 -20.90 50.08 2.48
N THR A 81 -20.21 50.62 1.49
CA THR A 81 -20.85 51.05 0.26
C THR A 81 -21.21 49.84 -0.60
N LYS A 82 -22.08 50.07 -1.60
CA LYS A 82 -22.34 49.04 -2.62
C LYS A 82 -21.06 48.63 -3.36
N SER A 83 -20.07 49.53 -3.46
CA SER A 83 -18.78 49.24 -4.06
C SER A 83 -18.00 48.23 -3.21
N ASP A 84 -17.94 48.44 -1.90
CA ASP A 84 -17.23 47.53 -0.97
C ASP A 84 -17.83 46.12 -1.01
N LEU A 85 -19.16 46.04 -0.99
CA LEU A 85 -19.86 44.75 -1.15
C LEU A 85 -19.60 44.11 -2.52
N GLY A 86 -19.48 44.92 -3.57
CA GLY A 86 -19.12 44.46 -4.92
C GLY A 86 -17.71 43.87 -4.98
N LEU A 87 -16.74 44.50 -4.30
CA LEU A 87 -15.37 43.99 -4.19
C LEU A 87 -15.33 42.67 -3.43
N VAL A 88 -16.00 42.57 -2.29
CA VAL A 88 -16.08 41.31 -1.51
C VAL A 88 -16.71 40.20 -2.35
N ARG A 89 -17.80 40.50 -3.07
CA ARG A 89 -18.44 39.54 -3.97
C ARG A 89 -17.48 39.07 -5.07
N ALA A 90 -16.76 39.98 -5.71
CA ALA A 90 -15.81 39.64 -6.77
C ALA A 90 -14.66 38.75 -6.26
N VAL A 91 -14.16 39.02 -5.05
CA VAL A 91 -13.14 38.17 -4.40
C VAL A 91 -13.70 36.77 -4.13
N LEU A 92 -14.91 36.65 -3.60
CA LEU A 92 -15.55 35.36 -3.34
C LEU A 92 -15.82 34.58 -4.62
N GLU A 93 -16.34 35.23 -5.67
CA GLU A 93 -16.56 34.59 -6.98
C GLU A 93 -15.25 34.04 -7.56
N LYS A 94 -14.16 34.81 -7.44
CA LYS A 94 -12.82 34.38 -7.85
C LYS A 94 -12.33 33.18 -7.04
N GLN A 95 -12.39 33.23 -5.70
CA GLN A 95 -11.95 32.12 -4.84
C GLN A 95 -12.74 30.84 -5.09
N ILE A 96 -14.06 30.95 -5.31
CA ILE A 96 -14.92 29.81 -5.66
C ILE A 96 -14.47 29.20 -7.00
N ALA A 97 -14.19 30.03 -8.01
CA ALA A 97 -13.71 29.54 -9.31
C ALA A 97 -12.33 28.85 -9.22
N GLU A 98 -11.42 29.40 -8.43
CA GLU A 98 -10.09 28.81 -8.18
C GLU A 98 -10.20 27.45 -7.50
N VAL A 99 -11.00 27.35 -6.42
CA VAL A 99 -11.24 26.08 -5.71
C VAL A 99 -11.88 25.05 -6.64
N LYS A 100 -12.86 25.44 -7.46
CA LYS A 100 -13.50 24.53 -8.43
C LYS A 100 -12.48 23.98 -9.43
N THR A 101 -11.61 24.84 -9.94
CA THR A 101 -10.56 24.45 -10.90
C THR A 101 -9.55 23.48 -10.28
N GLU A 102 -9.11 23.74 -9.04
CA GLU A 102 -8.18 22.85 -8.33
C GLU A 102 -8.82 21.49 -8.04
N ILE A 103 -10.11 21.45 -7.66
CA ILE A 103 -10.85 20.20 -7.47
C ILE A 103 -10.92 19.40 -8.77
N GLU A 104 -11.30 20.03 -9.88
CA GLU A 104 -11.38 19.36 -11.19
C GLU A 104 -10.02 18.78 -11.63
N LYS A 105 -8.94 19.53 -11.39
CA LYS A 105 -7.57 19.08 -11.65
C LYS A 105 -7.19 17.86 -10.80
N ARG A 106 -7.40 17.93 -9.48
CA ARG A 106 -7.11 16.83 -8.53
C ARG A 106 -7.90 15.57 -8.89
N PHE A 107 -9.16 15.70 -9.28
CA PHE A 107 -9.98 14.58 -9.73
C PHE A 107 -9.43 13.93 -11.01
N ALA A 108 -8.95 14.74 -11.96
CA ALA A 108 -8.32 14.23 -13.18
C ALA A 108 -7.02 13.48 -12.88
N GLU A 109 -6.16 14.02 -12.01
CA GLU A 109 -4.91 13.36 -11.57
C GLU A 109 -5.18 12.01 -10.90
N VAL A 110 -6.10 11.97 -9.93
CA VAL A 110 -6.49 10.71 -9.26
C VAL A 110 -7.03 9.68 -10.25
N LYS A 111 -7.82 10.11 -11.25
CA LYS A 111 -8.35 9.20 -12.27
C LYS A 111 -7.22 8.58 -13.11
N VAL A 112 -6.19 9.36 -13.45
CA VAL A 112 -5.01 8.87 -14.17
C VAL A 112 -4.24 7.88 -13.31
N ASP A 113 -4.00 8.19 -12.04
CA ASP A 113 -3.28 7.30 -11.11
C ASP A 113 -4.02 5.98 -10.92
N VAL A 114 -5.35 6.02 -10.77
CA VAL A 114 -6.18 4.81 -10.65
C VAL A 114 -6.08 3.92 -11.89
N GLU A 115 -6.17 4.50 -13.09
CA GLU A 115 -6.02 3.70 -14.32
C GLU A 115 -4.59 3.16 -14.47
N LYS A 116 -3.57 3.92 -14.08
CA LYS A 116 -2.18 3.46 -14.07
C LYS A 116 -1.99 2.25 -13.15
N VAL A 117 -2.39 2.34 -11.88
CA VAL A 117 -2.29 1.23 -10.91
C VAL A 117 -3.05 0.00 -11.41
N LYS A 118 -4.23 0.20 -12.02
CA LYS A 118 -5.02 -0.89 -12.60
C LYS A 118 -4.32 -1.55 -13.78
N THR A 119 -3.62 -0.79 -14.63
CA THR A 119 -2.82 -1.38 -15.72
C THR A 119 -1.59 -2.12 -15.21
N GLU A 120 -0.87 -1.57 -14.22
CA GLU A 120 0.28 -2.21 -13.60
C GLU A 120 -0.12 -3.52 -12.93
N LEU A 121 -1.19 -3.52 -12.12
CA LEU A 121 -1.67 -4.73 -11.45
C LEU A 121 -2.13 -5.83 -12.43
N LYS A 122 -2.73 -5.44 -13.57
CA LYS A 122 -3.07 -6.41 -14.62
C LYS A 122 -1.82 -7.04 -15.22
N GLN A 123 -0.78 -6.25 -15.45
CA GLN A 123 0.49 -6.74 -15.98
C GLN A 123 1.16 -7.68 -14.98
N ASP A 124 1.24 -7.28 -13.71
CA ASP A 124 1.83 -8.10 -12.63
C ASP A 124 1.14 -9.46 -12.49
N ILE A 125 -0.20 -9.50 -12.61
CA ILE A 125 -0.97 -10.75 -12.59
C ILE A 125 -0.60 -11.65 -13.79
N VAL A 126 -0.44 -11.08 -14.98
CA VAL A 126 -0.04 -11.83 -16.19
C VAL A 126 1.38 -12.36 -16.03
N ASP A 127 2.31 -11.52 -15.60
CA ASP A 127 3.72 -11.89 -15.43
C ASP A 127 3.89 -12.98 -14.37
N PHE A 128 3.19 -12.85 -13.24
CA PHE A 128 3.18 -13.88 -12.20
C PHE A 128 2.62 -15.21 -12.71
N LYS A 129 1.54 -15.17 -13.51
CA LYS A 129 0.97 -16.39 -14.10
C LYS A 129 1.96 -17.07 -15.04
N VAL A 130 2.65 -16.31 -15.88
CA VAL A 130 3.68 -16.83 -16.79
C VAL A 130 4.83 -17.46 -16.01
N ASP A 131 5.31 -16.81 -14.95
CA ASP A 131 6.39 -17.34 -14.11
C ASP A 131 6.00 -18.66 -13.43
N VAL A 132 4.78 -18.73 -12.88
CA VAL A 132 4.26 -19.97 -12.28
C VAL A 132 4.12 -21.09 -13.31
N GLU A 133 3.60 -20.81 -14.50
CA GLU A 133 3.49 -21.81 -15.57
C GLU A 133 4.86 -22.33 -16.02
N LYS A 134 5.85 -21.43 -16.10
CA LYS A 134 7.24 -21.79 -16.40
C LYS A 134 7.84 -22.69 -15.32
N GLN A 135 7.76 -22.29 -14.05
CA GLN A 135 8.28 -23.10 -12.93
C GLN A 135 7.61 -24.48 -12.88
N PHE A 136 6.30 -24.56 -13.10
CA PHE A 136 5.60 -25.84 -13.14
C PHE A 136 6.08 -26.75 -14.28
N THR A 137 6.39 -26.16 -15.44
CA THR A 137 6.94 -26.88 -16.58
C THR A 137 8.36 -27.39 -16.31
N GLU A 138 9.22 -26.55 -15.72
CA GLU A 138 10.58 -26.93 -15.32
C GLU A 138 10.57 -28.09 -14.32
N VAL A 139 9.77 -27.99 -13.25
CA VAL A 139 9.60 -29.08 -12.25
C VAL A 139 9.09 -30.36 -12.92
N LYS A 140 8.17 -30.27 -13.88
CA LYS A 140 7.67 -31.45 -14.60
C LYS A 140 8.78 -32.13 -15.41
N VAL A 141 9.65 -31.34 -16.06
CA VAL A 141 10.80 -31.86 -16.80
C VAL A 141 11.79 -32.54 -15.86
N ASP A 142 12.12 -31.91 -14.73
CA ASP A 142 13.04 -32.46 -13.74
C ASP A 142 12.51 -33.79 -13.16
N ILE A 143 11.21 -33.87 -12.87
CA ILE A 143 10.58 -35.12 -12.44
C ILE A 143 10.71 -36.21 -13.50
N GLN A 144 10.54 -35.90 -14.80
CA GLN A 144 10.75 -36.90 -15.85
C GLN A 144 12.20 -37.35 -15.93
N LYS A 145 13.15 -36.40 -15.83
CA LYS A 145 14.59 -36.72 -15.84
C LYS A 145 14.96 -37.67 -14.70
N VAL A 146 14.53 -37.37 -13.48
CA VAL A 146 14.75 -38.24 -12.31
C VAL A 146 14.10 -39.61 -12.49
N ARG A 147 12.90 -39.69 -13.09
CA ARG A 147 12.27 -40.99 -13.40
C ARG A 147 13.09 -41.83 -14.38
N THR A 148 13.65 -41.19 -15.41
CA THR A 148 14.56 -41.85 -16.37
C THR A 148 15.82 -42.33 -15.67
N GLU A 149 16.49 -41.47 -14.89
CA GLU A 149 17.69 -41.82 -14.13
C GLU A 149 17.43 -43.01 -13.17
N ILE A 150 16.29 -43.04 -12.48
CA ILE A 150 15.89 -44.18 -11.64
C ILE A 150 15.71 -45.47 -12.47
N ALA A 151 15.12 -45.38 -13.67
CA ALA A 151 14.93 -46.53 -14.55
C ALA A 151 16.26 -47.07 -15.09
N ASP A 152 17.19 -46.19 -15.42
CA ASP A 152 18.53 -46.52 -15.89
C ASP A 152 19.34 -47.20 -14.78
N VAL A 153 19.40 -46.62 -13.57
CA VAL A 153 20.07 -47.23 -12.41
C VAL A 153 19.47 -48.60 -12.08
N LYS A 154 18.14 -48.76 -12.19
CA LYS A 154 17.49 -50.06 -11.98
C LYS A 154 17.90 -51.09 -13.04
N THR A 155 18.16 -50.66 -14.27
CA THR A 155 18.63 -51.52 -15.36
C THR A 155 20.08 -51.92 -15.13
N GLU A 156 20.94 -50.97 -14.79
CA GLU A 156 22.34 -51.18 -14.45
C GLU A 156 22.49 -52.17 -13.29
N LEU A 157 21.78 -51.96 -12.17
CA LEU A 157 21.82 -52.88 -11.04
C LEU A 157 21.32 -54.29 -11.37
N LYS A 158 20.35 -54.44 -12.29
CA LYS A 158 19.92 -55.77 -12.76
C LYS A 158 21.02 -56.46 -13.55
N GLN A 159 21.75 -55.71 -14.38
CA GLN A 159 22.86 -56.21 -15.16
C GLN A 159 24.01 -56.62 -14.25
N ASP A 160 24.43 -55.74 -13.32
CA ASP A 160 25.47 -56.03 -12.32
C ASP A 160 25.14 -57.30 -11.51
N ILE A 161 23.90 -57.45 -11.05
CA ILE A 161 23.46 -58.65 -10.34
C ILE A 161 23.57 -59.90 -11.24
N ALA A 162 23.23 -59.81 -12.53
CA ALA A 162 23.33 -60.93 -13.45
C ALA A 162 24.78 -61.31 -13.75
N ASP A 163 25.66 -60.32 -13.88
CA ASP A 163 27.08 -60.50 -14.13
C ASP A 163 27.77 -61.13 -12.93
N VAL A 164 27.59 -60.58 -11.73
CA VAL A 164 28.10 -61.17 -10.47
C VAL A 164 27.58 -62.59 -10.27
N ARG A 165 26.30 -62.87 -10.59
CA ARG A 165 25.75 -64.23 -10.52
C ARG A 165 26.41 -65.18 -11.52
N THR A 166 26.81 -64.70 -12.69
CA THR A 166 27.49 -65.49 -13.71
C THR A 166 28.94 -65.76 -13.31
N GLU A 167 29.66 -64.75 -12.82
CA GLU A 167 31.01 -64.88 -12.27
C GLU A 167 31.03 -65.90 -11.13
N LEU A 168 30.14 -65.79 -10.14
CA LEU A 168 30.03 -66.75 -9.03
C LEU A 168 29.79 -68.18 -9.52
N LYS A 169 28.94 -68.38 -10.55
CA LYS A 169 28.72 -69.71 -11.13
C LYS A 169 29.98 -70.26 -11.79
N GLN A 170 30.73 -69.43 -12.51
CA GLN A 170 31.99 -69.81 -13.14
C GLN A 170 33.05 -70.17 -12.10
N ASP A 171 33.20 -69.34 -11.06
CA ASP A 171 34.13 -69.58 -9.96
C ASP A 171 33.81 -70.87 -9.20
N ILE A 172 32.53 -71.12 -8.88
CA ILE A 172 32.10 -72.37 -8.25
C ILE A 172 32.42 -73.57 -9.15
N ALA A 173 32.17 -73.48 -10.46
CA ALA A 173 32.49 -74.54 -11.40
C ALA A 173 34.01 -74.80 -11.47
N LYS A 174 34.81 -73.74 -11.55
CA LYS A 174 36.27 -73.80 -11.57
C LYS A 174 36.81 -74.46 -10.30
N VAL A 175 36.42 -73.99 -9.12
CA VAL A 175 36.79 -74.61 -7.83
C VAL A 175 36.36 -76.08 -7.79
N GLY A 176 35.16 -76.40 -8.29
CA GLY A 176 34.68 -77.78 -8.40
C GLY A 176 35.57 -78.67 -9.29
N THR A 177 36.07 -78.13 -10.40
CA THR A 177 37.00 -78.86 -11.29
C THR A 177 38.39 -79.02 -10.67
N GLU A 178 38.94 -77.96 -10.09
CA GLU A 178 40.25 -77.97 -9.40
C GLU A 178 40.24 -78.97 -8.24
N LEU A 179 39.18 -78.98 -7.43
CA LEU A 179 39.02 -79.93 -6.33
C LEU A 179 38.96 -81.39 -6.82
N ARG A 180 38.19 -81.67 -7.90
CA ARG A 180 38.14 -83.01 -8.49
C ARG A 180 39.50 -83.47 -9.01
N GLN A 181 40.25 -82.57 -9.65
CA GLN A 181 41.59 -82.85 -10.14
C GLN A 181 42.55 -83.12 -8.99
N ALA A 182 42.57 -82.27 -7.97
CA ALA A 182 43.42 -82.43 -6.78
C ALA A 182 43.15 -83.77 -6.05
N ILE A 183 41.87 -84.16 -5.92
CA ILE A 183 41.49 -85.46 -5.35
C ILE A 183 42.04 -86.61 -6.21
N LYS A 184 41.88 -86.55 -7.54
CA LYS A 184 42.37 -87.57 -8.46
C LYS A 184 43.89 -87.71 -8.39
N GLU A 185 44.62 -86.60 -8.44
CA GLU A 185 46.08 -86.56 -8.34
C GLU A 185 46.58 -87.13 -7.00
N THR A 186 45.99 -86.70 -5.88
CA THR A 186 46.34 -87.20 -4.54
C THR A 186 46.11 -88.71 -4.42
N ILE A 187 44.98 -89.22 -4.91
CA ILE A 187 44.67 -90.65 -4.90
C ILE A 187 45.69 -91.41 -5.77
N SER A 188 45.92 -90.99 -7.02
CA SER A 188 46.87 -91.63 -7.94
C SER A 188 48.29 -91.65 -7.37
N GLN A 189 48.79 -90.53 -6.84
CA GLN A 189 50.11 -90.46 -6.19
C GLN A 189 50.21 -91.44 -5.02
N SER A 190 49.20 -91.46 -4.13
CA SER A 190 49.21 -92.38 -2.97
C SER A 190 49.20 -93.86 -3.37
N PHE A 191 48.52 -94.21 -4.47
CA PHE A 191 48.52 -95.58 -5.00
C PHE A 191 49.85 -95.93 -5.67
N ASP A 192 50.39 -95.05 -6.50
CA ASP A 192 51.68 -95.26 -7.17
C ASP A 192 52.82 -95.43 -6.16
N ASP A 193 52.82 -94.64 -5.08
CA ASP A 193 53.81 -94.73 -4.01
C ASP A 193 53.68 -96.04 -3.22
N LYS A 194 52.45 -96.49 -2.95
CA LYS A 194 52.20 -97.82 -2.33
C LYS A 194 52.64 -98.97 -3.25
N ILE A 195 52.43 -98.87 -4.57
CA ILE A 195 52.88 -99.90 -5.52
C ILE A 195 54.40 -99.93 -5.60
N LYS A 196 55.06 -98.77 -5.67
CA LYS A 196 56.53 -98.69 -5.67
C LYS A 196 57.12 -99.29 -4.41
N SER A 197 56.62 -98.93 -3.23
CA SER A 197 57.12 -99.49 -1.96
C SER A 197 56.89 -101.00 -1.87
N PHE A 198 55.74 -101.49 -2.34
CA PHE A 198 55.48 -102.93 -2.44
C PHE A 198 56.45 -103.64 -3.40
N LYS A 199 56.69 -103.08 -4.60
CA LYS A 199 57.66 -103.61 -5.57
C LYS A 199 59.07 -103.68 -4.97
N TYR A 200 59.55 -102.60 -4.34
CA TYR A 200 60.86 -102.58 -3.69
C TYR A 200 60.94 -103.56 -2.51
N SER A 201 59.87 -103.70 -1.74
CA SER A 201 59.78 -104.68 -0.65
C SER A 201 59.89 -106.12 -1.18
N ILE A 202 59.14 -106.45 -2.24
CA ILE A 202 59.22 -107.76 -2.92
C ILE A 202 60.62 -108.01 -3.45
N ILE A 203 61.22 -107.05 -4.18
CA ILE A 203 62.57 -107.18 -4.73
C ILE A 203 63.58 -107.40 -3.60
N GLY A 204 63.49 -106.62 -2.51
CA GLY A 204 64.33 -106.80 -1.33
C GLY A 204 64.18 -108.20 -0.72
N TRP A 205 62.95 -108.71 -0.61
CA TRP A 205 62.68 -110.05 -0.12
C TRP A 205 63.28 -111.14 -1.03
N PHE A 206 63.09 -111.04 -2.34
CA PHE A 206 63.65 -111.99 -3.32
C PHE A 206 65.19 -111.96 -3.36
N VAL A 207 65.81 -110.77 -3.30
CA VAL A 207 67.28 -110.64 -3.22
C VAL A 207 67.80 -111.30 -1.94
N GLY A 208 67.11 -111.09 -0.80
CA GLY A 208 67.45 -111.78 0.45
C GLY A 208 67.39 -113.31 0.34
N ILE A 209 66.31 -113.85 -0.24
CA ILE A 209 66.17 -115.30 -0.50
C ILE A 209 67.28 -115.80 -1.42
N ALA A 210 67.57 -115.09 -2.52
CA ALA A 210 68.59 -115.49 -3.49
C ALA A 210 70.00 -115.52 -2.88
N ILE A 211 70.37 -114.51 -2.07
CA ILE A 211 71.64 -114.49 -1.35
C ILE A 211 71.74 -115.68 -0.38
N ALA A 212 70.66 -115.98 0.37
CA ALA A 212 70.64 -117.13 1.28
C ALA A 212 70.75 -118.47 0.53
N ALA A 213 70.06 -118.62 -0.61
CA ALA A 213 70.13 -119.82 -1.44
C ALA A 213 71.53 -120.02 -2.05
N ILE A 214 72.17 -118.96 -2.56
CA ILE A 214 73.55 -119.02 -3.06
C ILE A 214 74.52 -119.36 -1.93
N GLY A 215 74.33 -118.79 -0.74
CA GLY A 215 75.09 -119.14 0.46
C GLY A 215 74.97 -120.63 0.81
N ALA A 216 73.74 -121.17 0.80
CA ALA A 216 73.47 -122.59 1.04
C ALA A 216 74.12 -123.51 -0.02
N ILE A 217 74.01 -123.17 -1.31
CA ILE A 217 74.67 -123.90 -2.40
C ILE A 217 76.19 -123.85 -2.26
N GLY A 218 76.77 -122.69 -1.92
CA GLY A 218 78.19 -122.54 -1.64
C GLY A 218 78.67 -123.42 -0.48
N THR A 219 77.87 -123.56 0.58
CA THR A 219 78.18 -124.49 1.68
C THR A 219 78.05 -125.95 1.27
N ILE A 220 77.08 -126.31 0.42
CA ILE A 220 76.90 -127.69 -0.08
C ILE A 220 78.05 -128.09 -1.02
N ILE A 221 78.50 -127.20 -1.91
CA ILE A 221 79.64 -127.46 -2.81
C ILE A 221 80.95 -127.66 -2.03
N LYS A 222 81.10 -127.02 -0.87
CA LYS A 222 82.28 -127.20 0.00
C LYS A 222 82.26 -128.51 0.81
N MET A 223 81.13 -129.22 0.84
CA MET A 223 80.95 -130.51 1.53
C MET A 223 81.13 -131.73 0.60
N PHE A 224 81.39 -131.50 -0.70
CA PHE A 224 81.88 -132.51 -1.65
C PHE A 224 83.36 -132.27 -1.93
#